data_AF-A0A924C4R1-F1
#
_entry.id   AF-A0A924C4R1-F1
#
_cell.length_a   1.000
_cell.length_b   1.000
_cell.length_c   1.000
_cell.angle_alpha   90.00
_cell.angle_beta   90.00
_cell.angle_gamma   90.00
#
_symmetry.space_group_name_H-M   'P 1'
#
loop_
_entity.id
_entity.type
_entity.pdbx_description
1 polymer ?
#
loop_
_entity_poly.entity_id
_entity_poly.type
_entity_poly.pdbx_seq_one_letter_code
_entity_poly.pdbx_strand_id
1 'polypeptide(L)'
;MKDLLLITPPFTQLNTPYPATAYIKGFLNTKSISAYQMDLGMEVILELFSKDGLQNLFKVATITSKTSDNILRIFALQSEYLRTINSTIAFLQGKNPTLARQICSGNFFPEAARFKQLDDLEYAFGQMG
;
A
#
# COMPACT_ATOMS: atom_id res chain seq x y z
N MET A 1 18.68 -18.19 27.68
CA MET A 1 19.09 -17.03 26.86
C MET A 1 17.81 -16.34 26.40
N LYS A 2 17.68 -15.01 26.50
CA LYS A 2 16.46 -14.31 26.06
C LYS A 2 16.52 -14.14 24.54
N ASP A 3 15.42 -14.42 23.85
CA ASP A 3 15.30 -14.16 22.41
C ASP A 3 15.35 -12.66 22.12
N LEU A 4 16.03 -12.26 21.04
CA LEU A 4 16.10 -10.87 20.58
C LEU A 4 15.02 -10.59 19.54
N LEU A 5 14.32 -9.46 19.68
CA LEU A 5 13.38 -8.97 18.67
C LEU A 5 13.87 -7.65 18.09
N LEU A 6 14.05 -7.62 16.76
CA LEU A 6 14.44 -6.45 15.99
C LEU A 6 13.20 -5.84 15.34
N ILE A 7 12.97 -4.55 15.53
CA ILE A 7 11.75 -3.87 15.07
C ILE A 7 12.15 -2.77 14.10
N THR A 8 11.63 -2.82 12.87
CA THR A 8 11.56 -1.63 12.01
C THR A 8 10.39 -0.78 12.49
N PRO A 9 10.62 0.48 12.93
CA PRO A 9 9.56 1.34 13.42
C PRO A 9 8.58 1.70 12.28
N PRO A 10 7.31 2.03 12.62
CA PRO A 10 6.34 2.44 11.62
C PRO A 10 6.72 3.77 10.96
N PHE A 11 6.12 4.04 9.80
CA PHE A 11 6.26 5.30 9.04
C PHE A 11 7.68 5.63 8.53
N THR A 12 8.53 4.61 8.42
CA THR A 12 9.71 4.67 7.56
C THR A 12 9.28 4.66 6.08
N GLN A 13 10.13 5.12 5.14
CA GLN A 13 9.75 5.27 3.72
C GLN A 13 9.30 3.94 3.08
N LEU A 14 8.02 3.81 2.74
CA LEU A 14 7.44 2.55 2.28
C LEU A 14 8.06 1.96 1.02
N ASN A 15 8.56 2.83 0.16
CA ASN A 15 9.15 2.47 -1.13
C ASN A 15 10.64 2.12 -1.03
N THR A 16 11.26 2.28 0.14
CA THR A 16 12.66 1.98 0.35
C THR A 16 12.77 0.73 1.21
N PRO A 17 13.40 -0.36 0.73
CA PRO A 17 13.63 -1.51 1.58
C PRO A 17 14.48 -1.07 2.78
N TYR A 18 14.04 -1.42 4.00
CA TYR A 18 14.82 -1.25 5.22
C TYR A 18 15.38 -2.60 5.68
N PRO A 19 16.43 -3.12 5.02
CA PRO A 19 16.96 -4.44 5.32
C PRO A 19 17.77 -4.49 6.62
N ALA A 20 17.85 -3.39 7.39
CA ALA A 20 18.70 -3.30 8.57
C ALA A 20 18.43 -4.43 9.58
N THR A 21 17.16 -4.64 9.94
CA THR A 21 16.75 -5.71 10.85
C THR A 21 17.00 -7.10 10.26
N ALA A 22 16.79 -7.28 8.95
CA ALA A 22 17.10 -8.52 8.24
C ALA A 22 18.62 -8.83 8.24
N TYR A 23 19.46 -7.82 7.98
CA TYR A 23 20.93 -7.97 8.00
C TYR A 23 21.47 -8.21 9.40
N ILE A 24 20.98 -7.48 10.41
CA ILE A 24 21.37 -7.71 11.81
C ILE A 24 20.95 -9.12 12.25
N LYS A 25 19.72 -9.56 11.92
CA LYS A 25 19.29 -10.94 12.16
C LYS A 25 20.21 -11.94 11.47
N GLY A 26 20.54 -11.71 10.20
CA GLY A 26 21.48 -12.54 9.44
C GLY A 26 22.84 -12.68 10.15
N PHE A 27 23.41 -11.55 10.60
CA PHE A 27 24.65 -11.53 11.37
C PHE A 27 24.55 -12.29 12.70
N LEU A 28 23.50 -12.04 13.49
CA LEU A 28 23.28 -12.71 14.78
C LEU A 28 23.15 -14.23 14.62
N ASN A 29 22.46 -14.68 13.56
CA ASN A 29 22.35 -16.09 13.22
C ASN A 29 23.74 -16.73 12.96
N THR A 30 24.69 -16.01 12.33
CA THR A 30 26.08 -16.51 12.15
C THR A 30 26.82 -16.71 13.47
N LYS A 31 26.36 -16.06 14.54
CA LYS A 31 26.89 -16.19 15.91
C LYS A 31 26.08 -17.17 16.76
N SER A 32 25.14 -17.91 16.16
CA SER A 32 24.21 -18.80 16.88
C SER A 32 23.36 -18.07 17.94
N ILE A 33 23.10 -16.78 17.73
CA ILE A 33 22.23 -15.97 18.60
C ILE A 33 20.84 -15.95 17.97
N SER A 34 19.84 -16.47 18.70
CA SER A 34 18.43 -16.45 18.30
C SER A 34 17.93 -15.01 18.17
N ALA A 35 17.42 -14.66 16.99
CA ALA A 35 16.87 -13.34 16.69
C ALA A 35 15.64 -13.41 15.78
N TYR A 36 14.66 -12.57 16.07
CA TYR A 36 13.42 -12.38 15.32
C TYR A 36 13.39 -10.97 14.76
N GLN A 37 12.63 -10.76 13.69
CA GLN A 37 12.41 -9.43 13.13
C GLN A 37 10.93 -9.20 12.88
N MET A 38 10.51 -7.94 13.00
CA MET A 38 9.17 -7.48 12.70
C MET A 38 9.26 -6.10 12.03
N ASP A 39 8.41 -5.88 11.03
CA ASP A 39 8.30 -4.59 10.34
C ASP A 39 6.95 -3.94 10.64
N LEU A 40 6.92 -3.04 11.62
CA LEU A 40 5.69 -2.34 11.99
C LEU A 40 5.22 -1.35 10.93
N GLY A 41 6.10 -0.89 10.04
CA GLY A 41 5.71 -0.06 8.90
C GLY A 41 4.85 -0.84 7.93
N MET A 42 5.27 -2.07 7.62
CA MET A 42 4.51 -2.96 6.75
C MET A 42 3.18 -3.39 7.41
N GLU A 43 3.19 -3.77 8.69
CA GLU A 43 1.97 -4.16 9.42
C GLU A 43 0.92 -3.03 9.40
N VAL A 44 1.31 -1.79 9.72
CA VAL A 44 0.40 -0.63 9.71
C VAL A 44 -0.19 -0.39 8.32
N ILE A 45 0.62 -0.54 7.27
CA ILE A 45 0.19 -0.24 5.91
C ILE A 45 -0.72 -1.33 5.37
N LEU A 46 -0.45 -2.60 5.66
CA LEU A 46 -1.35 -3.68 5.31
C LEU A 46 -2.68 -3.60 6.07
N GLU A 47 -2.66 -3.17 7.33
CA GLU A 47 -3.88 -2.94 8.11
C GLU A 47 -4.69 -1.77 7.52
N LEU A 48 -4.05 -0.64 7.23
CA LEU A 48 -4.71 0.55 6.67
C LEU A 48 -5.26 0.30 5.26
N PHE A 49 -4.45 -0.31 4.39
CA PHE A 49 -4.82 -0.66 3.02
C PHE A 49 -5.43 -2.06 2.93
N SER A 50 -6.33 -2.36 3.86
CA SER A 50 -7.21 -3.52 3.80
C SER A 50 -8.65 -3.05 3.58
N LYS A 51 -9.53 -3.98 3.21
CA LYS A 51 -10.96 -3.70 3.17
C LYS A 51 -11.47 -3.16 4.51
N ASP A 52 -11.06 -3.75 5.62
CA ASP A 52 -11.50 -3.36 6.96
C ASP A 52 -10.91 -2.00 7.36
N GLY A 53 -9.64 -1.76 7.05
CA GLY A 53 -8.98 -0.47 7.27
C GLY A 53 -9.65 0.67 6.51
N LEU A 54 -9.92 0.49 5.22
CA LEU A 54 -10.63 1.48 4.42
C LEU A 54 -12.09 1.65 4.87
N GLN A 55 -12.77 0.57 5.25
CA GLN A 55 -14.15 0.64 5.75
C GLN A 55 -14.23 1.45 7.05
N ASN A 56 -13.28 1.23 7.97
CA ASN A 56 -13.15 2.03 9.18
C ASN A 56 -12.83 3.49 8.87
N LEU A 57 -11.94 3.75 7.90
CA LEU A 57 -11.61 5.09 7.45
C LEU A 57 -12.85 5.83 6.92
N PHE A 58 -13.63 5.21 6.02
CA PHE A 58 -14.85 5.81 5.49
C PHE A 58 -15.92 6.04 6.57
N LYS A 59 -15.98 5.17 7.58
CA LYS A 59 -16.93 5.32 8.70
C LYS A 59 -16.61 6.53 9.58
N VAL A 60 -15.34 6.84 9.81
CA VAL A 60 -14.92 7.98 10.66
C VAL A 60 -14.79 9.28 9.88
N ALA A 61 -14.65 9.20 8.56
CA ALA A 61 -14.45 10.37 7.72
C ALA A 61 -15.78 11.12 7.51
N THR A 62 -15.78 12.41 7.84
CA THR A 62 -16.98 13.26 7.77
C THR A 62 -16.94 14.16 6.54
N ILE A 63 -17.97 14.08 5.70
CA ILE A 63 -18.20 15.06 4.64
C ILE A 63 -18.76 16.34 5.26
N THR A 64 -18.08 17.46 5.03
CA THR A 64 -18.52 18.78 5.48
C THR A 64 -18.69 19.71 4.30
N SER A 65 -19.29 20.88 4.52
CA SER A 65 -19.45 21.90 3.47
C SER A 65 -18.13 22.45 2.91
N LYS A 66 -16.99 22.17 3.56
CA LYS A 66 -15.64 22.59 3.11
C LYS A 66 -14.86 21.48 2.40
N THR A 67 -15.49 20.34 2.12
CA THR A 67 -14.84 19.21 1.48
C THR A 67 -14.65 19.45 -0.02
N SER A 68 -13.48 19.14 -0.58
CA SER A 68 -13.19 19.33 -2.00
C SER A 68 -13.91 18.32 -2.89
N ASP A 69 -14.14 18.68 -4.16
CA ASP A 69 -14.76 17.79 -5.16
C ASP A 69 -14.06 16.43 -5.29
N ASN A 70 -12.73 16.42 -5.12
CA ASN A 70 -11.96 15.18 -5.15
C ASN A 70 -12.33 14.25 -4.00
N ILE A 71 -12.49 14.78 -2.78
CA ILE A 71 -12.89 13.97 -1.63
C ILE A 71 -14.34 13.50 -1.80
N LEU A 72 -15.24 14.38 -2.26
CA LEU A 72 -16.63 13.99 -2.56
C LEU A 72 -16.69 12.83 -3.56
N ARG A 73 -15.88 12.88 -4.61
CA ARG A 73 -15.76 11.79 -5.59
C ARG A 73 -15.20 10.50 -4.97
N ILE A 74 -14.15 10.58 -4.14
CA ILE A 74 -13.59 9.41 -3.46
C ILE A 74 -14.63 8.74 -2.56
N PHE A 75 -15.41 9.53 -1.82
CA PHE A 75 -16.50 9.00 -1.00
C PHE A 75 -17.62 8.38 -1.82
N ALA A 76 -18.01 9.00 -2.94
CA ALA A 76 -19.00 8.41 -3.85
C ALA A 76 -18.52 7.05 -4.43
N LEU A 77 -17.20 6.87 -4.57
CA LEU A 77 -16.56 5.65 -5.05
C LEU A 77 -16.18 4.66 -3.94
N GLN A 78 -16.61 4.86 -2.68
CA GLN A 78 -16.18 4.04 -1.54
C GLN A 78 -16.34 2.53 -1.79
N SER A 79 -17.44 2.11 -2.41
CA SER A 79 -17.72 0.70 -2.68
C SER A 79 -16.72 0.10 -3.66
N GLU A 80 -16.25 0.88 -4.64
CA GLU A 80 -15.23 0.47 -5.59
C GLU A 80 -13.84 0.37 -4.95
N TYR A 81 -13.50 1.30 -4.04
CA TYR A 81 -12.27 1.20 -3.24
C TYR A 81 -12.27 -0.08 -2.38
N LEU A 82 -13.37 -0.36 -1.68
CA LEU A 82 -13.52 -1.56 -0.85
C LEU A 82 -13.50 -2.86 -1.67
N ARG A 83 -14.04 -2.83 -2.90
CA ARG A 83 -14.04 -3.98 -3.82
C ARG A 83 -12.63 -4.31 -4.33
N THR A 84 -11.82 -3.30 -4.60
CA THR A 84 -10.53 -3.47 -5.29
C THR A 84 -9.35 -3.69 -4.36
N ILE A 85 -9.36 -3.08 -3.16
CA ILE A 85 -8.16 -2.93 -2.32
C ILE A 85 -7.41 -4.23 -2.00
N ASN A 86 -8.11 -5.28 -1.56
CA ASN A 86 -7.46 -6.55 -1.19
C ASN A 86 -6.80 -7.23 -2.40
N SER A 87 -7.42 -7.14 -3.59
CA SER A 87 -6.85 -7.68 -4.82
C SER A 87 -5.61 -6.88 -5.24
N THR A 88 -5.64 -5.56 -5.07
CA THR A 88 -4.50 -4.68 -5.32
C THR A 88 -3.31 -5.03 -4.41
N ILE A 89 -3.54 -5.19 -3.11
CA ILE A 89 -2.49 -5.59 -2.17
C ILE A 89 -1.95 -6.98 -2.50
N ALA A 90 -2.82 -7.94 -2.82
CA ALA A 90 -2.38 -9.27 -3.25
C ALA A 90 -1.52 -9.22 -4.52
N PHE A 91 -1.87 -8.37 -5.49
CA PHE A 91 -1.08 -8.15 -6.70
C PHE A 91 0.29 -7.52 -6.39
N LEU A 92 0.34 -6.46 -5.58
CA LEU A 92 1.60 -5.81 -5.18
C LEU A 92 2.53 -6.74 -4.40
N GLN A 93 1.99 -7.72 -3.68
CA GLN A 93 2.75 -8.75 -2.99
C GLN A 93 3.12 -9.96 -3.88
N GLY A 94 2.80 -9.92 -5.18
CA GLY A 94 3.07 -11.01 -6.12
C GLY A 94 2.16 -12.24 -5.96
N LYS A 95 1.09 -12.15 -5.17
CA LYS A 95 0.16 -13.26 -4.88
C LYS A 95 -0.99 -13.39 -5.89
N ASN A 96 -1.23 -12.35 -6.70
CA ASN A 96 -2.26 -12.37 -7.75
C ASN A 96 -1.78 -11.75 -9.07
N PRO A 97 -0.84 -12.39 -9.81
CA PRO A 97 -0.30 -11.83 -11.04
C PRO A 97 -1.34 -11.67 -12.16
N THR A 98 -2.43 -12.43 -12.12
CA THR A 98 -3.48 -12.37 -13.16
C THR A 98 -4.23 -11.03 -13.21
N LEU A 99 -4.20 -10.28 -12.10
CA LEU A 99 -4.82 -8.97 -11.99
C LEU A 99 -4.24 -7.95 -12.98
N ALA A 100 -3.00 -8.14 -13.43
CA ALA A 100 -2.34 -7.27 -14.40
C ALA A 100 -3.20 -7.02 -15.65
N ARG A 101 -3.88 -8.05 -16.18
CA ARG A 101 -4.74 -7.92 -17.36
C ARG A 101 -5.93 -7.01 -17.13
N GLN A 102 -6.54 -7.08 -15.94
CA GLN A 102 -7.67 -6.22 -15.58
C GLN A 102 -7.21 -4.78 -15.37
N ILE A 103 -6.05 -4.58 -14.73
CA ILE A 103 -5.46 -3.25 -14.55
C ILE A 103 -5.21 -2.59 -15.91
N CYS A 104 -4.61 -3.31 -16.87
CA CYS A 104 -4.33 -2.80 -18.21
C CYS A 104 -5.60 -2.50 -19.05
N SER A 105 -6.76 -3.05 -18.69
CA SER A 105 -8.03 -2.72 -19.36
C SER A 105 -8.63 -1.37 -18.96
N GLY A 106 -8.03 -0.66 -17.99
CA GLY A 106 -8.42 0.68 -17.55
C GLY A 106 -9.59 0.72 -16.56
N ASN A 107 -10.52 -0.24 -16.61
CA ASN A 107 -11.77 -0.15 -15.84
C ASN A 107 -11.72 -0.82 -14.44
N PHE A 108 -10.53 -1.14 -13.92
CA PHE A 108 -10.43 -1.87 -12.66
C PHE A 108 -10.51 -0.96 -11.42
N PHE A 109 -9.79 0.16 -11.43
CA PHE A 109 -9.62 1.03 -10.27
C PHE A 109 -10.64 2.17 -10.23
N PRO A 110 -11.08 2.61 -9.03
CA PRO A 110 -11.78 3.87 -8.89
C PRO A 110 -10.85 5.06 -9.21
N GLU A 111 -11.27 5.90 -10.14
CA GLU A 111 -10.47 7.04 -10.59
C GLU A 111 -10.86 8.32 -9.85
N ALA A 112 -9.88 9.02 -9.27
CA ALA A 112 -10.04 10.33 -8.63
C ALA A 112 -9.06 11.36 -9.25
N ALA A 113 -8.82 12.51 -8.62
CA ALA A 113 -8.01 13.59 -9.20
C ALA A 113 -6.59 13.18 -9.64
N ARG A 114 -6.01 12.11 -9.06
CA ARG A 114 -4.69 11.58 -9.46
C ARG A 114 -4.64 11.06 -10.90
N PHE A 115 -5.77 10.63 -11.47
CA PHE A 115 -5.82 10.16 -12.86
C PHE A 115 -5.66 11.31 -13.87
N LYS A 116 -5.95 12.55 -13.48
CA LYS A 116 -5.72 13.72 -14.34
C LYS A 116 -4.24 14.01 -14.61
N GLN A 117 -3.33 13.41 -13.84
CA GLN A 117 -1.87 13.53 -14.05
C GLN A 117 -1.35 12.48 -15.07
N LEU A 118 -2.19 11.59 -15.60
CA LEU A 118 -1.79 10.59 -16.58
C LEU A 118 -1.48 11.19 -17.95
N ASP A 119 -2.20 12.24 -18.37
CA ASP A 119 -1.93 12.94 -19.63
C ASP A 119 -0.52 13.55 -19.66
N ASP A 120 -0.03 14.02 -18.50
CA ASP A 120 1.33 14.52 -18.33
C ASP A 120 2.38 13.40 -18.40
N LEU A 121 2.01 12.16 -18.04
CA LEU A 121 2.91 11.00 -18.12
C LEU A 121 3.06 10.50 -19.57
N GLU A 122 2.01 10.48 -20.38
CA GLU A 122 2.12 10.18 -21.81
C GLU A 122 3.00 11.21 -22.53
N TYR A 123 2.89 12.49 -22.15
CA TYR A 123 3.77 13.55 -22.64
C TYR A 123 5.22 13.41 -22.12
N ALA A 124 5.41 13.06 -20.85
CA ALA A 124 6.74 12.94 -20.22
C ALA A 124 7.51 11.67 -20.63
N PHE A 125 6.82 10.57 -20.92
CA PHE A 125 7.43 9.34 -21.40
C PHE A 125 7.46 9.25 -22.94
N GLY A 126 6.68 10.07 -23.65
CA GLY A 126 6.56 10.02 -25.10
C GLY A 126 6.01 8.67 -25.60
N GLN A 127 5.93 8.51 -26.93
CA GLN A 127 5.75 7.19 -27.56
C GLN A 127 7.03 6.37 -27.31
N MET A 128 7.22 5.83 -26.10
CA MET A 128 8.13 4.71 -25.93
C MET A 128 7.53 3.55 -26.72
N GLY A 129 8.05 3.37 -27.94
CA GLY A 129 7.67 2.31 -28.87
C GLY A 129 7.97 0.91 -28.37
#